data_AF-A0AAN6EYV0-F1
#
_entry.id   AF-A0AAN6EYV0-F1
#
_cell.length_a   1.000
_cell.length_b   1.000
_cell.length_c   1.000
_cell.angle_alpha   90.00
_cell.angle_beta   90.00
_cell.angle_gamma   90.00
#
_symmetry.space_group_name_H-M   'P 1'
#
loop_
_entity.id
_entity.type
_entity.pdbx_description
1 polymer ?
#
loop_
_entity_poly.entity_id
_entity_poly.type
_entity_poly.pdbx_seq_one_letter_code
_entity_poly.pdbx_strand_id
1 'polypeptide(L)'
;MPRKSKPPPPPPPPKPASLVSRSSGLHPAIQQTLGKRGLCWPWDQPGTHFALFEPYLAPSQSPPPSSSSSSTLPGKISWLFNWELWQPDSLPQTLEWVPCIRTSSHIKDIDPFLLDIITKSTAQSRVVPSALLGFNEPEIPSQANLDVETASVLWKDVVVPAKSKFGLRLGSPGMSSDMGRSKPWLDSFLAMTQSSEDPKGGIDFLVLHWYGFRFVDLRQFLEDMHQTYGLPVWLNEFACSKMGEGETTVDEVCGFLREALPWLDACPWIEKYAYFGHKDVGEWVGRASNFLEMADDSDSDWRLTRVAKIYCEY
;
A
#
# COMPACT_ATOMS: atom_id res chain seq x y z
N MET A 1 4.04 -30.92 -15.21
CA MET A 1 5.38 -30.41 -14.87
C MET A 1 5.34 -29.87 -13.45
N PRO A 2 6.32 -30.16 -12.58
CA PRO A 2 6.33 -29.59 -11.23
C PRO A 2 6.44 -28.07 -11.32
N ARG A 3 5.56 -27.33 -10.62
CA ARG A 3 5.64 -25.87 -10.48
C ARG A 3 7.01 -25.55 -9.90
N LYS A 4 7.87 -24.87 -10.67
CA LYS A 4 9.08 -24.26 -10.10
C LYS A 4 8.61 -23.32 -9.01
N SER A 5 9.01 -23.58 -7.76
CA SER A 5 8.74 -22.68 -6.63
C SER A 5 9.28 -21.30 -6.97
N LYS A 6 8.49 -20.23 -6.75
CA LYS A 6 9.01 -18.86 -6.90
C LYS A 6 10.26 -18.72 -6.01
N PRO A 7 11.33 -18.06 -6.50
CA PRO A 7 12.52 -17.81 -5.68
C PRO A 7 12.13 -17.01 -4.43
N PRO A 8 12.82 -17.25 -3.28
CA PRO A 8 12.55 -16.49 -2.06
C PRO A 8 12.85 -15.00 -2.28
N PRO A 9 12.21 -14.10 -1.50
CA PRO A 9 12.57 -12.69 -1.50
C PRO A 9 14.07 -12.49 -1.23
N PRO A 10 14.71 -11.49 -1.87
CA PRO A 10 16.09 -11.13 -1.62
C PRO A 10 16.19 -10.68 -0.16
N PRO A 11 17.39 -10.80 0.43
CA PRO A 11 17.60 -10.23 1.74
C PRO A 11 17.29 -8.73 1.70
N PRO A 12 16.68 -8.17 2.75
CA PRO A 12 16.49 -6.73 2.85
C PRO A 12 17.86 -6.03 2.72
N PRO A 13 17.90 -4.77 2.25
CA PRO A 13 19.14 -4.02 2.19
C PRO A 13 19.78 -3.96 3.59
N PRO A 14 21.12 -3.88 3.68
CA PRO A 14 21.80 -3.82 4.97
C PRO A 14 21.24 -2.71 5.85
N LYS A 15 21.10 -2.99 7.15
CA LYS A 15 20.67 -1.96 8.08
C LYS A 15 21.63 -0.76 8.00
N PRO A 16 21.10 0.47 8.08
CA PRO A 16 21.94 1.66 8.15
C PRO A 16 22.94 1.56 9.30
N ALA A 17 24.19 1.99 9.06
CA ALA A 17 25.14 2.18 10.16
C ALA A 17 24.56 3.23 11.10
N SER A 18 24.53 2.94 12.40
CA SER A 18 23.90 3.77 13.42
C SER A 18 24.33 5.24 13.30
N LEU A 19 23.43 6.10 12.84
CA LEU A 19 23.63 7.54 12.85
C LEU A 19 23.42 8.02 14.29
N VAL A 20 24.48 8.55 14.90
CA VAL A 20 24.45 9.12 16.26
C VAL A 20 23.44 10.25 16.30
N SER A 21 22.55 10.20 17.31
CA SER A 21 21.41 11.09 17.49
C SER A 21 21.76 12.57 17.43
N ARG A 22 21.10 13.31 16.54
CA ARG A 22 20.76 14.72 16.78
C ARG A 22 19.25 14.85 16.80
N SER A 23 18.70 15.12 17.97
CA SER A 23 17.30 15.49 18.15
C SER A 23 17.09 16.91 17.67
N SER A 24 16.74 17.07 16.39
CA SER A 24 16.01 18.25 15.92
C SER A 24 14.57 17.80 15.69
N GLY A 25 13.64 18.39 16.44
CA GLY A 25 12.21 18.10 16.32
C GLY A 25 11.78 18.18 14.85
N LEU A 26 11.36 17.04 14.31
CA LEU A 26 10.75 16.96 12.99
C LEU A 26 9.33 17.52 13.15
N HIS A 27 9.11 18.73 12.67
CA HIS A 27 7.76 19.21 12.39
C HIS A 27 7.28 18.52 11.11
N PRO A 28 6.18 17.76 11.13
CA PRO A 28 5.61 17.25 9.88
C PRO A 28 5.05 18.45 9.12
N ALA A 29 5.64 18.77 7.97
CA ALA A 29 4.90 19.49 6.95
C ALA A 29 3.73 18.58 6.55
N ILE A 30 2.50 19.00 6.83
CA ILE A 30 1.30 18.34 6.31
C ILE A 30 1.31 18.55 4.80
N GLN A 31 1.94 17.64 4.07
CA GLN A 31 1.79 17.54 2.63
C GLN A 31 0.53 16.72 2.36
N GLN A 32 -0.58 17.42 2.12
CA GLN A 32 -1.81 16.81 1.62
C GLN A 32 -1.50 16.15 0.27
N THR A 33 -1.52 14.82 0.19
CA THR A 33 -1.41 14.13 -1.10
C THR A 33 -2.68 14.41 -1.91
N LEU A 34 -2.51 14.98 -3.12
CA LEU A 34 -3.60 15.39 -4.00
C LEU A 34 -4.36 14.21 -4.65
N GLY A 35 -3.86 12.98 -4.55
CA GLY A 35 -4.48 11.78 -5.12
C GLY A 35 -4.66 10.67 -4.09
N LYS A 36 -5.69 9.84 -4.28
CA LYS A 36 -5.93 8.63 -3.46
C LYS A 36 -5.26 7.38 -4.03
N ARG A 37 -4.93 7.41 -5.33
CA ARG A 37 -4.49 6.25 -6.11
C ARG A 37 -3.00 5.97 -5.87
N GLY A 38 -2.69 4.72 -5.57
CA GLY A 38 -1.32 4.25 -5.35
C GLY A 38 -0.95 3.02 -6.17
N LEU A 39 0.28 2.56 -6.00
CA LEU A 39 0.80 1.35 -6.64
C LEU A 39 1.20 0.31 -5.61
N CYS A 40 0.82 -0.94 -5.87
CA CYS A 40 1.41 -2.12 -5.25
C CYS A 40 2.73 -2.44 -5.97
N TRP A 41 3.86 -2.37 -5.27
CA TRP A 41 5.18 -2.53 -5.88
C TRP A 41 5.99 -3.64 -5.22
N PRO A 42 5.78 -4.92 -5.55
CA PRO A 42 6.48 -6.00 -4.85
C PRO A 42 8.00 -5.88 -5.04
N TRP A 43 8.75 -6.42 -4.08
CA TRP A 43 10.22 -6.37 -4.07
C TRP A 43 10.88 -6.87 -5.36
N ASP A 44 10.20 -7.77 -6.09
CA ASP A 44 10.72 -8.38 -7.31
C ASP A 44 10.39 -7.57 -8.57
N GLN A 45 9.63 -6.47 -8.43
CA GLN A 45 9.36 -5.55 -9.52
C GLN A 45 10.50 -4.54 -9.68
N PRO A 46 11.19 -4.54 -10.83
CA PRO A 46 12.30 -3.62 -11.09
C PRO A 46 11.89 -2.16 -10.98
N GLY A 47 12.69 -1.35 -10.28
CA GLY A 47 12.49 0.10 -10.21
C GLY A 47 12.56 0.79 -11.58
N THR A 48 13.23 0.19 -12.57
CA THR A 48 13.23 0.67 -13.96
C THR A 48 11.83 0.73 -14.58
N HIS A 49 10.88 -0.07 -14.08
CA HIS A 49 9.49 -0.03 -14.54
C HIS A 49 8.75 1.25 -14.12
N PHE A 50 9.28 2.06 -13.19
CA PHE A 50 8.66 3.36 -12.84
C PHE A 50 8.54 4.29 -14.05
N ALA A 51 9.45 4.21 -15.03
CA ALA A 51 9.39 4.99 -16.25
C ALA A 51 8.08 4.77 -17.04
N LEU A 52 7.48 3.58 -16.93
CA LEU A 52 6.20 3.26 -17.59
C LEU A 52 5.02 4.00 -16.96
N PHE A 53 5.13 4.39 -15.68
CA PHE A 53 4.09 5.08 -14.93
C PHE A 53 4.29 6.61 -14.89
N GLU A 54 5.43 7.12 -15.33
CA GLU A 54 5.80 8.55 -15.27
C GLU A 54 4.71 9.50 -15.80
N PRO A 55 4.02 9.22 -16.94
CA PRO A 55 2.95 10.08 -17.44
C PRO A 55 1.72 10.16 -16.54
N TYR A 56 1.55 9.24 -15.59
CA TYR A 56 0.37 9.09 -14.74
C TYR A 56 0.64 9.44 -13.27
N LEU A 57 1.86 9.87 -12.96
CA LEU A 57 2.20 10.34 -11.61
C LEU A 57 1.55 11.70 -11.35
N ALA A 58 1.03 11.87 -10.15
CA ALA A 58 0.53 13.14 -9.67
C ALA A 58 1.67 14.16 -9.64
N PRO A 59 1.42 15.41 -10.08
CA PRO A 59 2.45 16.43 -10.09
C PRO A 59 2.95 16.71 -8.68
N SER A 60 4.23 17.09 -8.58
CA SER A 60 4.75 17.71 -7.36
C SER A 60 3.90 18.94 -7.03
N GLN A 61 3.67 19.20 -5.74
CA GLN A 61 2.89 20.36 -5.25
C GLN A 61 3.55 21.73 -5.59
N SER A 62 4.66 21.74 -6.33
CA SER A 62 5.28 22.96 -6.85
C SER A 62 4.52 23.41 -8.12
N PRO A 63 4.14 24.69 -8.24
CA PRO A 63 3.42 25.16 -9.42
C PRO A 63 4.26 24.90 -10.69
N PRO A 64 3.65 24.39 -11.77
CA PRO A 64 4.38 24.18 -13.02
C PRO A 64 4.89 25.53 -13.56
N PRO A 65 6.07 25.59 -14.19
CA PRO A 65 6.47 26.77 -14.95
C PRO A 65 5.39 27.06 -16.01
N SER A 66 5.06 28.35 -16.16
CA SER A 66 3.88 28.88 -16.85
C SER A 66 3.86 28.70 -18.39
N SER A 67 4.37 27.58 -18.92
CA SER A 67 4.56 27.40 -20.36
C SER A 67 4.24 26.01 -20.92
N SER A 68 3.56 25.09 -20.21
CA SER A 68 3.08 23.84 -20.83
C SER A 68 1.59 23.91 -21.15
N SER A 69 1.28 24.14 -22.43
CA SER A 69 -0.08 24.10 -22.99
C SER A 69 -0.57 22.67 -23.26
N SER A 70 -0.23 21.70 -22.41
CA SER A 70 -0.71 20.33 -22.54
C SER A 70 -2.05 20.20 -21.84
N SER A 71 -3.12 19.98 -22.61
CA SER A 71 -4.49 19.78 -22.12
C SER A 71 -4.73 18.41 -21.44
N THR A 72 -3.69 17.82 -20.87
CA THR A 72 -3.75 16.51 -20.23
C THR A 72 -4.08 16.71 -18.75
N LEU A 73 -5.09 15.99 -18.25
CA LEU A 73 -5.40 15.96 -16.82
C LEU A 73 -4.16 15.51 -16.03
N PRO A 74 -3.91 16.07 -14.83
CA PRO A 74 -2.78 15.64 -14.01
C PRO A 74 -2.91 14.15 -13.67
N GLY A 75 -1.77 13.46 -13.58
CA GLY A 75 -1.73 12.06 -13.18
C GLY A 75 -2.38 11.84 -11.81
N LYS A 76 -2.93 10.64 -11.59
CA LYS A 76 -3.68 10.31 -10.36
C LYS A 76 -2.84 9.55 -9.34
N ILE A 77 -1.72 8.94 -9.74
CA ILE A 77 -0.90 8.08 -8.88
C ILE A 77 0.01 8.94 -8.00
N SER A 78 -0.14 8.86 -6.69
CA SER A 78 0.55 9.76 -5.75
C SER A 78 1.35 9.05 -4.65
N TRP A 79 1.13 7.75 -4.47
CA TRP A 79 1.82 6.97 -3.45
C TRP A 79 2.06 5.53 -3.90
N LEU A 80 2.90 4.81 -3.17
CA LEU A 80 3.07 3.38 -3.33
C LEU A 80 3.47 2.73 -2.00
N PHE A 81 3.29 1.42 -1.94
CA PHE A 81 3.86 0.58 -0.89
C PHE A 81 4.36 -0.73 -1.49
N ASN A 82 5.28 -1.39 -0.79
CA ASN A 82 5.97 -2.58 -1.27
C ASN A 82 6.03 -3.71 -0.24
N TRP A 83 5.20 -3.65 0.80
CA TRP A 83 5.18 -4.58 1.95
C TRP A 83 6.47 -4.64 2.78
N GLU A 84 7.30 -3.61 2.68
CA GLU A 84 8.63 -3.61 3.27
C GLU A 84 8.88 -2.34 4.10
N LEU A 85 9.94 -2.38 4.91
CA LEU A 85 10.44 -1.20 5.64
C LEU A 85 11.55 -0.45 4.87
N TRP A 86 11.78 -0.81 3.60
CA TRP A 86 12.77 -0.20 2.73
C TRP A 86 12.14 0.22 1.40
N GLN A 87 12.68 1.28 0.80
CA GLN A 87 12.17 1.87 -0.44
C GLN A 87 12.63 1.06 -1.67
N PRO A 88 11.77 0.88 -2.70
CA PRO A 88 12.21 0.39 -4.00
C PRO A 88 13.30 1.28 -4.59
N ASP A 89 14.24 0.67 -5.32
CA ASP A 89 15.25 1.42 -6.07
C ASP A 89 14.59 2.35 -7.09
N SER A 90 15.22 3.50 -7.35
CA SER A 90 14.75 4.48 -8.35
C SER A 90 13.35 5.05 -8.08
N LEU A 91 12.88 5.04 -6.83
CA LEU A 91 11.62 5.68 -6.43
C LEU A 91 11.51 7.12 -6.98
N PRO A 92 10.46 7.44 -7.77
CA PRO A 92 10.22 8.79 -8.26
C PRO A 92 10.07 9.80 -7.12
N GLN A 93 10.62 11.00 -7.30
CA GLN A 93 10.63 12.02 -6.24
C GLN A 93 9.23 12.54 -5.86
N THR A 94 8.26 12.41 -6.76
CA THR A 94 6.88 12.86 -6.57
C THR A 94 6.00 11.84 -5.85
N LEU A 95 6.44 10.58 -5.74
CA LEU A 95 5.67 9.53 -5.08
C LEU A 95 6.01 9.46 -3.60
N GLU A 96 4.96 9.45 -2.78
CA GLU A 96 5.08 9.01 -1.40
C GLU A 96 5.30 7.49 -1.35
N TRP A 97 6.39 7.05 -0.71
CA TRP A 97 6.51 5.64 -0.31
C TRP A 97 5.98 5.48 1.11
N VAL A 98 5.09 4.50 1.31
CA VAL A 98 4.54 4.17 2.62
C VAL A 98 5.15 2.84 3.12
N PRO A 99 5.87 2.84 4.27
CA PRO A 99 6.40 1.62 4.89
C PRO A 99 5.29 0.68 5.38
N CYS A 100 5.58 -0.62 5.39
CA CYS A 100 4.69 -1.64 5.92
C CYS A 100 5.43 -2.61 6.86
N ILE A 101 4.86 -2.82 8.05
CA ILE A 101 5.30 -3.85 8.99
C ILE A 101 4.67 -5.17 8.56
N ARG A 102 5.11 -5.77 7.44
CA ARG A 102 4.46 -6.97 6.90
C ARG A 102 4.33 -8.11 7.91
N THR A 103 5.37 -8.41 8.69
CA THR A 103 5.34 -9.47 9.71
C THR A 103 6.00 -9.01 11.02
N SER A 104 5.85 -9.78 12.10
CA SER A 104 6.54 -9.53 13.38
C SER A 104 8.07 -9.52 13.26
N SER A 105 8.64 -10.13 12.21
CA SER A 105 10.09 -10.11 11.99
C SER A 105 10.64 -8.71 11.70
N HIS A 106 9.79 -7.78 11.22
CA HIS A 106 10.14 -6.39 10.92
C HIS A 106 10.22 -5.49 12.17
N ILE A 107 9.73 -5.93 13.33
CA ILE A 107 9.64 -5.09 14.54
C ILE A 107 10.99 -4.49 14.94
N LYS A 108 12.06 -5.30 14.91
CA LYS A 108 13.43 -4.88 15.25
C LYS A 108 14.06 -3.92 14.23
N ASP A 109 13.42 -3.75 13.08
CA ASP A 109 13.91 -3.02 11.92
C ASP A 109 13.20 -1.68 11.73
N ILE A 110 12.04 -1.47 12.37
CA ILE A 110 11.27 -0.21 12.29
C ILE A 110 12.17 1.01 12.56
N ASP A 111 12.79 1.04 13.73
CA ASP A 111 13.60 2.18 14.16
C ASP A 111 14.80 2.50 13.25
N PRO A 112 15.73 1.55 12.97
CA PRO A 112 16.89 1.85 12.16
C PRO A 112 16.53 2.22 10.71
N PHE A 113 15.55 1.55 10.10
CA PHE A 113 15.17 1.84 8.71
C PHE A 113 14.41 3.16 8.59
N LEU A 114 13.40 3.42 9.42
CA LEU A 114 12.63 4.66 9.32
C LEU A 114 13.48 5.89 9.63
N LEU A 115 14.38 5.81 10.62
CA LEU A 115 15.30 6.91 10.93
C LEU A 115 16.17 7.29 9.72
N ASP A 116 16.80 6.31 9.09
CA ASP A 116 17.67 6.54 7.93
C ASP A 116 16.88 7.07 6.72
N ILE A 117 15.75 6.44 6.40
CA ILE A 117 14.94 6.82 5.23
C ILE A 117 14.36 8.22 5.39
N ILE A 118 13.80 8.56 6.56
CA ILE A 118 13.24 9.90 6.81
C ILE A 118 14.34 10.95 6.79
N THR A 119 15.50 10.66 7.39
CA THR A 119 16.67 11.57 7.37
C THR A 119 17.15 11.82 5.95
N LYS A 120 17.35 10.77 5.15
CA LYS A 120 17.78 10.88 3.75
C LYS A 120 16.74 11.60 2.89
N SER A 121 15.46 11.25 3.03
CA SER A 121 14.37 11.87 2.26
C SER A 121 14.28 13.37 2.55
N THR A 122 14.39 13.76 3.83
CA THR A 122 14.43 15.16 4.25
C THR A 122 15.65 15.88 3.67
N ALA A 123 16.84 15.30 3.78
CA ALA A 123 18.08 15.90 3.27
C ALA A 123 18.09 16.04 1.74
N GLN A 124 17.40 15.15 1.02
CA GLN A 124 17.28 15.15 -0.43
C GLN A 124 16.03 15.89 -0.94
N SER A 125 15.26 16.54 -0.05
CA SER A 125 13.99 17.18 -0.39
C SER A 125 13.02 16.27 -1.16
N ARG A 126 13.01 14.97 -0.83
CA ARG A 126 12.04 13.98 -1.33
C ARG A 126 10.80 13.98 -0.45
N VAL A 127 9.70 13.43 -0.98
CA VAL A 127 8.50 13.17 -0.19
C VAL A 127 8.86 12.22 0.96
N VAL A 128 8.57 12.67 2.19
CA VAL A 128 8.78 11.90 3.41
C VAL A 128 7.52 11.05 3.66
N PRO A 129 7.64 9.79 4.12
CA PRO A 129 6.48 8.98 4.47
C PRO A 129 5.60 9.69 5.51
N SER A 130 4.28 9.75 5.26
CA SER A 130 3.32 10.33 6.20
C SER A 130 2.63 9.28 7.07
N ALA A 131 2.77 8.00 6.74
CA ALA A 131 2.09 6.91 7.42
C ALA A 131 2.94 5.64 7.54
N LEU A 132 2.49 4.72 8.38
CA LEU A 132 3.02 3.37 8.57
C LEU A 132 1.86 2.36 8.50
N LEU A 133 1.98 1.35 7.64
CA LEU A 133 1.01 0.25 7.59
C LEU A 133 1.36 -0.83 8.62
N GLY A 134 0.34 -1.36 9.29
CA GLY A 134 0.46 -2.44 10.27
C GLY A 134 0.75 -3.81 9.66
N PHE A 135 0.57 -4.85 10.47
CA PHE A 135 0.76 -6.25 10.08
C PHE A 135 -0.10 -6.67 8.89
N ASN A 136 0.46 -7.43 7.95
CA ASN A 136 -0.24 -7.86 6.75
C ASN A 136 -0.99 -9.18 6.96
N GLU A 137 -2.31 -9.13 7.01
CA GLU A 137 -3.18 -10.30 7.19
C GLU A 137 -2.73 -11.19 8.37
N PRO A 138 -2.58 -10.62 9.59
CA PRO A 138 -2.14 -11.39 10.76
C PRO A 138 -3.07 -12.56 11.08
N GLU A 139 -4.34 -12.47 10.69
CA GLU A 139 -5.35 -13.49 10.89
C GLU A 139 -5.19 -14.70 9.97
N ILE A 140 -4.35 -14.62 8.93
CA ILE A 140 -4.18 -15.69 7.94
C ILE A 140 -2.91 -16.50 8.23
N PRO A 141 -3.02 -17.84 8.44
CA PRO A 141 -1.85 -18.68 8.75
C PRO A 141 -0.73 -18.70 7.72
N SER A 142 -1.05 -18.45 6.45
CA SER A 142 -0.07 -18.39 5.35
C SER A 142 0.54 -17.01 5.13
N GLN A 143 0.16 -16.01 5.93
CA GLN A 143 0.59 -14.61 5.80
C GLN A 143 1.43 -14.18 7.01
N ALA A 144 1.15 -13.04 7.65
CA ALA A 144 1.89 -12.65 8.85
C ALA A 144 1.69 -13.62 10.02
N ASN A 145 0.56 -14.34 10.05
CA ASN A 145 0.25 -15.41 11.00
C ASN A 145 0.61 -15.02 12.45
N LEU A 146 -0.11 -14.05 12.99
CA LEU A 146 0.16 -13.47 14.28
C LEU A 146 -1.10 -13.52 15.14
N ASP A 147 -0.99 -14.15 16.31
CA ASP A 147 -2.07 -14.16 17.28
C ASP A 147 -2.26 -12.76 17.90
N VAL A 148 -3.47 -12.52 18.41
CA VAL A 148 -3.88 -11.20 18.92
C VAL A 148 -3.04 -10.76 20.12
N GLU A 149 -2.66 -11.68 21.01
CA GLU A 149 -1.91 -11.35 22.23
C GLU A 149 -0.51 -10.87 21.87
N THR A 150 0.21 -11.64 21.06
CA THR A 150 1.54 -11.27 20.55
C THR A 150 1.47 -9.98 19.76
N ALA A 151 0.50 -9.85 18.85
CA ALA A 151 0.32 -8.63 18.05
C ALA A 151 0.12 -7.40 18.94
N SER A 152 -0.73 -7.50 19.97
CA SER A 152 -1.07 -6.39 20.85
C SER A 152 0.10 -5.92 21.71
N VAL A 153 0.95 -6.84 22.18
CA VAL A 153 2.18 -6.50 22.90
C VAL A 153 3.14 -5.75 21.98
N LEU A 154 3.45 -6.31 20.81
CA LEU A 154 4.35 -5.67 19.83
C LEU A 154 3.82 -4.30 19.39
N TRP A 155 2.50 -4.18 19.24
CA TRP A 155 1.84 -2.95 18.85
C TRP A 155 2.05 -1.83 19.87
N LYS A 156 1.74 -2.10 21.14
CA LYS A 156 1.86 -1.12 22.23
C LYS A 156 3.31 -0.77 22.53
N ASP A 157 4.19 -1.75 22.52
CA ASP A 157 5.57 -1.58 22.98
C ASP A 157 6.49 -0.99 21.90
N VAL A 158 6.16 -1.18 20.62
CA VAL A 158 7.05 -0.77 19.50
C VAL A 158 6.33 0.05 18.44
N VAL A 159 5.19 -0.41 17.93
CA VAL A 159 4.56 0.22 16.76
C VAL A 159 3.97 1.60 17.09
N VAL A 160 3.20 1.72 18.17
CA VAL A 160 2.64 3.01 18.63
C VAL A 160 3.74 4.00 19.03
N PRO A 161 4.81 3.60 19.76
CA PRO A 161 5.96 4.48 19.97
C PRO A 161 6.63 4.95 18.68
N ALA A 162 6.76 4.08 17.67
CA ALA A 162 7.34 4.46 16.37
C ALA A 162 6.51 5.52 15.65
N LYS A 163 5.17 5.40 15.67
CA LYS A 163 4.24 6.42 15.16
C LYS A 163 4.59 7.81 15.72
N SER A 164 4.67 7.93 17.04
CA SER A 164 4.97 9.20 17.72
C SER A 164 6.39 9.69 17.44
N LYS A 165 7.37 8.78 17.43
CA LYS A 165 8.79 9.10 17.22
C LYS A 165 9.05 9.67 15.82
N PHE A 166 8.38 9.16 14.80
CA PHE A 166 8.59 9.54 13.41
C PHE A 166 7.51 10.49 12.86
N GLY A 167 6.52 10.85 13.67
CA GLY A 167 5.44 11.77 13.28
C GLY A 167 4.54 11.20 12.18
N LEU A 168 4.28 9.90 12.22
CA LEU A 168 3.50 9.17 11.20
C LEU A 168 2.04 9.03 11.63
N ARG A 169 1.15 8.85 10.66
CA ARG A 169 -0.15 8.18 10.87
C ARG A 169 0.05 6.66 10.89
N LEU A 170 -0.78 5.94 11.62
CA LEU A 170 -0.68 4.50 11.78
C LEU A 170 -1.95 3.81 11.27
N GLY A 171 -1.80 2.97 10.25
CA GLY A 171 -2.88 2.12 9.75
C GLY A 171 -3.03 0.89 10.61
N SER A 172 -4.25 0.36 10.75
CA SER A 172 -4.49 -0.93 11.40
C SER A 172 -3.65 -2.05 10.77
N PRO A 173 -3.59 -3.25 11.39
CA PRO A 173 -3.29 -4.46 10.64
C PRO A 173 -4.20 -4.54 9.40
N GLY A 174 -3.61 -4.94 8.26
CA GLY A 174 -4.30 -5.08 6.98
C GLY A 174 -5.14 -6.35 6.98
N MET A 175 -6.46 -6.18 7.04
CA MET A 175 -7.39 -7.29 7.19
C MET A 175 -7.92 -7.75 5.84
N SER A 176 -8.02 -9.07 5.64
CA SER A 176 -8.68 -9.66 4.48
C SER A 176 -10.20 -9.44 4.49
N SER A 177 -10.85 -9.70 3.35
CA SER A 177 -12.30 -9.66 3.22
C SER A 177 -13.03 -10.91 3.78
N ASP A 178 -12.32 -11.84 4.45
CA ASP A 178 -12.93 -12.95 5.20
C ASP A 178 -13.49 -12.44 6.53
N MET A 179 -14.73 -11.94 6.50
CA MET A 179 -15.39 -11.32 7.66
C MET A 179 -15.56 -12.25 8.85
N GLY A 180 -15.60 -13.57 8.63
CA GLY A 180 -15.67 -14.56 9.71
C GLY A 180 -14.37 -14.64 10.52
N ARG A 181 -13.26 -14.17 9.95
CA ARG A 181 -11.94 -14.18 10.58
C ARG A 181 -11.46 -12.78 10.94
N SER A 182 -11.62 -11.84 10.02
CA SER A 182 -11.08 -10.48 10.14
C SER A 182 -11.73 -9.69 11.27
N LYS A 183 -13.06 -9.69 11.38
CA LYS A 183 -13.76 -8.97 12.45
C LYS A 183 -13.40 -9.50 13.84
N PRO A 184 -13.52 -10.81 14.14
CA PRO A 184 -13.14 -11.33 15.46
C PRO A 184 -11.69 -11.05 15.87
N TRP A 185 -10.76 -11.13 14.92
CA TRP A 185 -9.35 -10.82 15.18
C TRP A 185 -9.18 -9.33 15.50
N LEU A 186 -9.71 -8.44 14.67
CA LEU A 186 -9.57 -7.00 14.82
C LEU A 186 -10.28 -6.46 16.07
N ASP A 187 -11.47 -6.99 16.40
CA ASP A 187 -12.21 -6.63 17.60
C ASP A 187 -11.42 -7.00 18.87
N SER A 188 -10.85 -8.20 18.89
CA SER A 188 -10.03 -8.67 20.01
C SER A 188 -8.74 -7.86 20.15
N PHE A 189 -8.12 -7.51 19.02
CA PHE A 189 -6.93 -6.67 18.97
C PHE A 189 -7.19 -5.26 19.50
N LEU A 190 -8.28 -4.62 19.07
CA LEU A 190 -8.69 -3.32 19.58
C LEU A 190 -9.01 -3.38 21.09
N ALA A 191 -9.67 -4.44 21.56
CA ALA A 191 -9.94 -4.62 22.98
C ALA A 191 -8.66 -4.69 23.83
N MET A 192 -7.55 -5.21 23.30
CA MET A 192 -6.26 -5.33 24.00
C MET A 192 -5.33 -4.12 23.85
N THR A 193 -5.60 -3.25 22.87
CA THR A 193 -4.74 -2.10 22.54
C THR A 193 -5.36 -0.76 22.90
N GLN A 194 -6.70 -0.66 22.99
CA GLN A 194 -7.38 0.57 23.38
C GLN A 194 -7.11 0.96 24.84
N SER A 195 -7.25 2.26 25.11
CA SER A 195 -7.27 2.83 26.45
C SER A 195 -8.29 3.98 26.52
N SER A 196 -8.51 4.54 27.72
CA SER A 196 -9.38 5.72 27.87
C SER A 196 -8.87 6.96 27.13
N GLU A 197 -7.55 7.08 26.96
CA GLU A 197 -6.91 8.20 26.27
C GLU A 197 -6.80 7.94 24.75
N ASP A 198 -6.77 6.66 24.36
CA ASP A 198 -6.65 6.21 22.98
C ASP A 198 -7.60 5.04 22.70
N PRO A 199 -8.89 5.33 22.42
CA PRO A 199 -9.90 4.30 22.20
C PRO A 199 -9.71 3.52 20.89
N LYS A 200 -8.74 3.89 20.05
CA LYS A 200 -8.41 3.20 18.79
C LYS A 200 -7.06 2.49 18.86
N GLY A 201 -6.41 2.45 20.03
CA GLY A 201 -5.14 1.77 20.22
C GLY A 201 -4.04 2.28 19.29
N GLY A 202 -4.06 3.57 18.96
CA GLY A 202 -3.07 4.24 18.13
C GLY A 202 -3.40 4.23 16.63
N ILE A 203 -4.46 3.55 16.21
CA ILE A 203 -4.87 3.46 14.80
C ILE A 203 -5.54 4.77 14.35
N ASP A 204 -5.06 5.33 13.24
CA ASP A 204 -5.63 6.53 12.59
C ASP A 204 -6.50 6.20 11.37
N PHE A 205 -6.34 5.02 10.77
CA PHE A 205 -7.12 4.55 9.62
C PHE A 205 -7.13 3.03 9.53
N LEU A 206 -8.18 2.46 8.94
CA LEU A 206 -8.29 1.03 8.67
C LEU A 206 -7.54 0.67 7.39
N VAL A 207 -6.86 -0.46 7.41
CA VAL A 207 -6.17 -1.07 6.27
C VAL A 207 -6.95 -2.32 5.87
N LEU A 208 -7.45 -2.36 4.65
CA LEU A 208 -8.37 -3.40 4.16
C LEU A 208 -7.90 -3.96 2.83
N HIS A 209 -8.05 -5.28 2.68
CA HIS A 209 -7.73 -6.00 1.46
C HIS A 209 -8.98 -6.59 0.84
N TRP A 210 -9.05 -6.58 -0.49
CA TRP A 210 -10.17 -7.17 -1.23
C TRP A 210 -9.72 -7.95 -2.46
N TYR A 211 -10.08 -9.23 -2.49
CA TYR A 211 -9.97 -10.04 -3.70
C TYR A 211 -11.35 -10.62 -3.98
N GLY A 212 -11.99 -10.19 -5.07
CA GLY A 212 -13.36 -10.60 -5.35
C GLY A 212 -13.85 -10.10 -6.70
N PHE A 213 -14.93 -10.70 -7.20
CA PHE A 213 -15.30 -10.52 -8.60
C PHE A 213 -16.12 -9.26 -8.87
N ARG A 214 -17.05 -8.90 -7.97
CA ARG A 214 -18.04 -7.84 -8.21
C ARG A 214 -17.74 -6.60 -7.38
N PHE A 215 -17.86 -5.42 -7.99
CA PHE A 215 -17.69 -4.15 -7.30
C PHE A 215 -18.74 -3.92 -6.20
N VAL A 216 -19.98 -4.36 -6.40
CA VAL A 216 -21.05 -4.22 -5.38
C VAL A 216 -20.66 -4.86 -4.04
N ASP A 217 -19.95 -5.99 -4.07
CA ASP A 217 -19.51 -6.70 -2.87
C ASP A 217 -18.34 -5.97 -2.20
N LEU A 218 -17.38 -5.48 -2.99
CA LEU A 218 -16.30 -4.61 -2.49
C LEU A 218 -16.89 -3.42 -1.73
N ARG A 219 -17.82 -2.72 -2.37
CA ARG A 219 -18.48 -1.55 -1.78
C ARG A 219 -19.16 -1.90 -0.45
N GLN A 220 -19.93 -2.98 -0.42
CA GLN A 220 -20.63 -3.42 0.79
C GLN A 220 -19.65 -3.74 1.92
N PHE A 221 -18.55 -4.43 1.62
CA PHE A 221 -17.49 -4.73 2.60
C PHE A 221 -16.86 -3.45 3.17
N LEU A 222 -16.49 -2.50 2.32
CA LEU A 222 -15.87 -1.25 2.77
C LEU A 222 -16.83 -0.40 3.60
N GLU A 223 -18.10 -0.31 3.20
CA GLU A 223 -19.13 0.41 3.94
C GLU A 223 -19.36 -0.21 5.33
N ASP A 224 -19.43 -1.54 5.42
CA ASP A 224 -19.58 -2.28 6.69
C ASP A 224 -18.37 -2.08 7.62
N MET A 225 -17.14 -2.20 7.12
CA MET A 225 -15.93 -1.96 7.91
C MET A 225 -15.84 -0.50 8.39
N HIS A 226 -16.11 0.48 7.51
CA HIS A 226 -16.11 1.89 7.89
C HIS A 226 -17.17 2.19 8.96
N GLN A 227 -18.40 1.68 8.80
CA GLN A 227 -19.48 1.87 9.76
C GLN A 227 -19.20 1.22 11.12
N THR A 228 -18.60 0.02 11.11
CA THR A 228 -18.28 -0.73 12.33
C THR A 228 -17.23 -0.01 13.18
N TYR A 229 -16.15 0.46 12.56
CA TYR A 229 -14.99 0.99 13.30
C TYR A 229 -14.91 2.52 13.37
N GLY A 230 -15.65 3.23 12.52
CA GLY A 230 -15.74 4.69 12.51
C GLY A 230 -14.44 5.39 12.12
N LEU A 231 -13.60 4.75 11.31
CA LEU A 231 -12.28 5.23 10.91
C LEU A 231 -12.22 5.41 9.38
N PRO A 232 -11.42 6.37 8.86
CA PRO A 232 -11.09 6.43 7.44
C PRO A 232 -10.43 5.12 6.97
N VAL A 233 -10.51 4.84 5.68
CA VAL A 233 -10.09 3.58 5.07
C VAL A 233 -9.00 3.77 4.04
N TRP A 234 -8.00 2.90 4.11
CA TRP A 234 -6.99 2.67 3.09
C TRP A 234 -7.20 1.26 2.52
N LEU A 235 -7.62 1.19 1.25
CA LEU A 235 -7.74 -0.06 0.50
C LEU A 235 -6.40 -0.36 -0.20
N ASN A 236 -5.38 -0.71 0.58
CA ASN A 236 -4.02 -0.87 0.06
C ASN A 236 -3.87 -2.12 -0.83
N GLU A 237 -4.79 -3.08 -0.78
CA GLU A 237 -4.84 -4.17 -1.76
C GLU A 237 -6.26 -4.36 -2.26
N PHE A 238 -6.47 -4.26 -3.58
CA PHE A 238 -7.69 -4.80 -4.17
C PHE A 238 -7.51 -5.32 -5.59
N ALA A 239 -8.21 -6.40 -5.95
CA ALA A 239 -8.25 -6.89 -7.32
C ALA A 239 -9.58 -7.53 -7.69
N CYS A 240 -9.94 -7.43 -8.98
CA CYS A 240 -10.99 -8.25 -9.57
C CYS A 240 -10.45 -9.69 -9.70
N SER A 241 -11.02 -10.60 -8.91
CA SER A 241 -10.52 -11.96 -8.78
C SER A 241 -11.66 -12.97 -8.61
N LYS A 242 -11.42 -14.19 -9.10
CA LYS A 242 -12.24 -15.39 -8.79
C LYS A 242 -11.63 -16.20 -7.62
N MET A 243 -10.67 -15.63 -6.89
CA MET A 243 -10.04 -16.20 -5.69
C MET A 243 -9.52 -17.63 -5.87
N GLY A 244 -8.90 -17.90 -7.03
CA GLY A 244 -8.40 -19.24 -7.38
C GLY A 244 -9.42 -20.17 -8.05
N GLU A 245 -10.69 -19.77 -8.18
CA GLU A 245 -11.73 -20.50 -8.93
C GLU A 245 -11.69 -20.20 -10.44
N GLY A 246 -10.48 -20.13 -11.01
CA GLY A 246 -10.21 -19.80 -12.41
C GLY A 246 -9.69 -18.37 -12.61
N GLU A 247 -9.41 -18.00 -13.87
CA GLU A 247 -8.90 -16.67 -14.21
C GLU A 247 -10.03 -15.70 -14.57
N THR A 248 -9.82 -14.44 -14.21
CA THR A 248 -10.59 -13.32 -14.76
C THR A 248 -10.09 -13.00 -16.16
N THR A 249 -10.98 -12.49 -17.01
CA THR A 249 -10.64 -11.95 -18.32
C THR A 249 -10.27 -10.47 -18.20
N VAL A 250 -9.54 -9.94 -19.18
CA VAL A 250 -9.20 -8.51 -19.23
C VAL A 250 -10.46 -7.64 -19.28
N ASP A 251 -11.55 -8.11 -19.91
CA ASP A 251 -12.81 -7.36 -19.96
C ASP A 251 -13.52 -7.33 -18.60
N GLU A 252 -13.54 -8.45 -17.87
CA GLU A 252 -14.08 -8.52 -16.50
C GLU A 252 -13.32 -7.56 -15.57
N VAL A 253 -11.98 -7.59 -15.60
CA VAL A 253 -11.15 -6.69 -14.79
C VAL A 253 -11.37 -5.23 -15.16
N CYS A 254 -11.39 -4.89 -16.45
CA CYS A 254 -11.68 -3.53 -16.89
C CYS A 254 -13.10 -3.07 -16.51
N GLY A 255 -14.09 -3.95 -16.53
CA GLY A 255 -15.46 -3.66 -16.09
C GLY A 255 -15.48 -3.29 -14.60
N PHE A 256 -14.89 -4.15 -13.76
CA PHE A 256 -14.76 -3.91 -12.33
C PHE A 256 -14.09 -2.56 -12.02
N LEU A 257 -12.96 -2.25 -12.68
CA LEU A 257 -12.24 -0.99 -12.46
C LEU A 257 -13.06 0.25 -12.85
N ARG A 258 -13.85 0.17 -13.92
CA ARG A 258 -14.71 1.31 -14.34
C ARG A 258 -15.82 1.60 -13.33
N GLU A 259 -16.26 0.61 -12.56
CA GLU A 259 -17.20 0.82 -11.48
C GLU A 259 -16.50 1.30 -10.20
N ALA A 260 -15.38 0.66 -9.84
CA ALA A 260 -14.69 0.89 -8.58
C ALA A 260 -13.99 2.26 -8.51
N LEU A 261 -13.26 2.66 -9.56
CA LEU A 261 -12.40 3.84 -9.51
C LEU A 261 -13.17 5.15 -9.27
N PRO A 262 -14.27 5.46 -9.99
CA PRO A 262 -15.04 6.68 -9.72
C PRO A 262 -15.63 6.72 -8.32
N TRP A 263 -16.08 5.56 -7.80
CA TRP A 263 -16.64 5.48 -6.46
C TRP A 263 -15.58 5.68 -5.38
N LEU A 264 -14.41 5.03 -5.51
CA LEU A 264 -13.27 5.22 -4.60
C LEU A 264 -12.76 6.67 -4.61
N ASP A 265 -12.71 7.29 -5.79
CA ASP A 265 -12.35 8.70 -5.95
C ASP A 265 -13.36 9.63 -5.25
N ALA A 266 -14.66 9.39 -5.41
CA ALA A 266 -15.73 10.21 -4.83
C ALA A 266 -15.97 9.98 -3.33
N CYS A 267 -15.62 8.82 -2.79
CA CYS A 267 -15.96 8.44 -1.41
C CYS A 267 -15.06 9.17 -0.38
N PRO A 268 -15.60 10.05 0.49
CA PRO A 268 -14.78 10.96 1.30
C PRO A 268 -13.98 10.26 2.42
N TRP A 269 -14.44 9.11 2.90
CA TRP A 269 -13.76 8.34 3.96
C TRP A 269 -12.79 7.29 3.39
N ILE A 270 -12.72 7.13 2.07
CA ILE A 270 -11.61 6.43 1.41
C ILE A 270 -10.50 7.45 1.20
N GLU A 271 -9.38 7.29 1.90
CA GLU A 271 -8.24 8.21 1.78
C GLU A 271 -7.22 7.74 0.75
N LYS A 272 -6.98 6.43 0.67
CA LYS A 272 -6.03 5.84 -0.26
C LYS A 272 -6.50 4.47 -0.75
N TYR A 273 -6.14 4.12 -1.98
CA TYR A 273 -6.36 2.78 -2.53
C TYR A 273 -5.25 2.39 -3.52
N ALA A 274 -4.92 1.11 -3.61
CA ALA A 274 -3.94 0.58 -4.55
C ALA A 274 -4.42 -0.76 -5.12
N TYR A 275 -4.61 -0.79 -6.44
CA TYR A 275 -4.99 -2.03 -7.12
C TYR A 275 -3.80 -2.99 -7.09
N PHE A 276 -4.05 -4.26 -6.78
CA PHE A 276 -3.05 -5.32 -6.79
C PHE A 276 -2.75 -5.71 -8.24
N GLY A 277 -2.06 -4.81 -8.92
CA GLY A 277 -1.59 -4.94 -10.29
C GLY A 277 -0.10 -4.63 -10.33
N HIS A 278 0.68 -5.62 -10.73
CA HIS A 278 2.13 -5.52 -10.87
C HIS A 278 2.56 -6.42 -12.04
N LYS A 279 3.86 -6.71 -12.21
CA LYS A 279 4.34 -7.48 -13.36
C LYS A 279 3.77 -8.91 -13.49
N ASP A 280 3.47 -9.56 -12.36
CA ASP A 280 2.93 -10.93 -12.31
C ASP A 280 2.20 -11.19 -10.98
N VAL A 281 0.90 -10.93 -10.96
CA VAL A 281 0.04 -11.14 -9.78
C VAL A 281 -0.25 -12.63 -9.49
N GLY A 282 0.08 -13.51 -10.43
CA GLY A 282 -0.17 -14.95 -10.33
C GLY A 282 -1.62 -15.38 -10.59
N GLU A 283 -1.82 -16.69 -10.69
CA GLU A 283 -3.10 -17.31 -11.06
C GLU A 283 -4.20 -17.14 -10.01
N TRP A 284 -3.83 -17.08 -8.74
CA TRP A 284 -4.82 -16.98 -7.66
C TRP A 284 -5.57 -15.64 -7.71
N VAL A 285 -4.84 -14.55 -7.94
CA VAL A 285 -5.44 -13.24 -8.20
C VAL A 285 -6.11 -13.22 -9.58
N GLY A 286 -5.40 -13.73 -10.59
CA GLY A 286 -5.83 -13.77 -11.99
C GLY A 286 -4.94 -12.88 -12.86
N ARG A 287 -4.22 -13.48 -13.83
CA ARG A 287 -3.19 -12.76 -14.62
C ARG A 287 -3.71 -11.60 -15.47
N ALA A 288 -5.01 -11.53 -15.73
CA ALA A 288 -5.62 -10.37 -16.37
C ALA A 288 -5.42 -9.06 -15.57
N SER A 289 -5.15 -9.16 -14.26
CA SER A 289 -4.82 -8.02 -13.39
C SER A 289 -3.37 -7.53 -13.51
N ASN A 290 -2.52 -8.20 -14.30
CA ASN A 290 -1.15 -7.74 -14.53
C ASN A 290 -1.14 -6.34 -15.13
N PHE A 291 -0.27 -5.49 -14.60
CA PHE A 291 -0.09 -4.14 -15.11
C PHE A 291 0.93 -4.08 -16.24
N LEU A 292 1.85 -5.04 -16.30
CA LEU A 292 2.91 -5.07 -17.29
C LEU A 292 2.81 -6.34 -18.14
N GLU A 293 3.12 -6.19 -19.42
CA GLU A 293 3.30 -7.28 -20.38
C GLU A 293 4.55 -7.02 -21.21
N MET A 294 5.15 -8.09 -21.75
CA MET A 294 6.27 -7.97 -22.68
C MET A 294 5.79 -7.34 -24.00
N ALA A 295 6.59 -6.45 -24.56
CA ALA A 295 6.34 -5.90 -25.89
C ALA A 295 6.60 -6.98 -26.95
N ASP A 296 5.77 -7.01 -27.99
CA ASP A 296 5.76 -8.07 -29.01
C ASP A 296 7.09 -8.19 -29.80
N ASP A 297 7.93 -7.16 -29.78
CA ASP A 297 9.14 -7.03 -30.61
C ASP A 297 10.48 -7.09 -29.84
N SER A 298 10.49 -7.32 -28.52
CA SER A 298 11.74 -7.58 -27.79
C SER A 298 11.56 -8.41 -26.52
N ASP A 299 12.53 -9.30 -26.26
CA ASP A 299 12.55 -10.14 -25.05
C ASP A 299 12.85 -9.33 -23.77
N SER A 300 13.05 -8.00 -23.86
CA SER A 300 13.48 -7.15 -22.75
C SER A 300 12.63 -5.90 -22.50
N ASP A 301 11.75 -5.50 -23.43
CA ASP A 301 10.93 -4.29 -23.25
C ASP A 301 9.56 -4.62 -22.66
N TRP A 302 9.17 -3.87 -21.63
CA TRP A 302 7.88 -3.98 -20.97
C TRP A 302 6.98 -2.81 -21.37
N ARG A 303 5.67 -3.05 -21.45
CA ARG A 303 4.65 -2.01 -21.64
C ARG A 303 3.50 -2.15 -20.65
N LEU A 304 2.76 -1.06 -20.44
CA LEU A 304 1.53 -1.08 -19.67
C LEU A 304 0.43 -1.85 -20.42
N THR A 305 -0.23 -2.79 -19.72
CA THR A 305 -1.40 -3.50 -20.23
C THR A 305 -2.61 -2.56 -20.36
N ARG A 306 -3.68 -3.04 -21.02
CA ARG A 306 -4.97 -2.32 -21.07
C ARG A 306 -5.54 -2.08 -19.66
N VAL A 307 -5.36 -3.03 -18.74
CA VAL A 307 -5.82 -2.91 -17.35
C VAL A 307 -5.04 -1.82 -16.62
N ALA A 308 -3.72 -1.76 -16.76
CA ALA A 308 -2.92 -0.67 -16.20
C ALA A 308 -3.36 0.69 -16.73
N LYS A 309 -3.61 0.82 -18.03
CA LYS A 309 -4.07 2.09 -18.63
C LYS A 309 -5.43 2.53 -18.06
N ILE A 310 -6.41 1.62 -17.96
CA ILE A 310 -7.68 1.92 -17.27
C ILE A 310 -7.43 2.36 -15.83
N TYR A 311 -6.58 1.64 -15.10
CA TYR A 311 -6.24 2.02 -13.73
C TYR A 311 -5.54 3.37 -13.63
N CYS A 312 -4.75 3.78 -14.62
CA CYS A 312 -4.03 5.04 -14.57
C CYS A 312 -4.90 6.24 -15.00
N GLU A 313 -5.80 6.04 -15.98
CA GLU A 313 -6.48 7.12 -16.70
C GLU A 313 -7.92 7.38 -16.24
N TYR A 314 -8.67 6.32 -15.90
CA TYR A 314 -10.11 6.41 -15.58
C TYR A 314 -10.34 7.11 -14.24
#